data_AF-D3AU46-F1
#
_entry.id   AF-D3AU46-F1
#
_cell.length_a   1.000
_cell.length_b   1.000
_cell.length_c   1.000
_cell.angle_alpha   90.00
_cell.angle_beta   90.00
_cell.angle_gamma   90.00
#
_symmetry.space_group_name_H-M   'P 1'
#
loop_
_entity.id
_entity.type
_entity.pdbx_description
1 polymer ?
#
loop_
_entity_poly.entity_id
_entity_poly.type
_entity_poly.pdbx_seq_one_letter_code
_entity_poly.pdbx_strand_id
1 'polypeptide(L)'
;MDDINTKLQQLSELNQTIAHEIFVNADYDGVNYGPNDLLDQRNTIIDDLSRYGKLEVISLDQGRIQVKLGGKLVVDANGGSCSNESIRIGLDGTTLSWGDGTAANLGAGAIRGFEDMLTGSNSLNVGIPYYERKLDEFAQTMANVFNSMVHEDDPDKPGPFKTLIQGDFNGKVSAGSIRISDLWTKDSSYIIRKKNPDGDLDNEDILAMKAALEKDFEFGDGSDKFTGTFSE
;
A
#
# COMPACT_ATOMS: atom_id res chain seq x y z
N MET A 1 -8.53 -1.52 -14.65
CA MET A 1 -7.73 -1.97 -15.80
C MET A 1 -8.53 -1.92 -17.09
N ASP A 2 -9.79 -2.39 -17.08
CA ASP A 2 -10.67 -2.37 -18.25
C ASP A 2 -10.82 -0.99 -18.91
N ASP A 3 -10.96 0.08 -18.12
CA ASP A 3 -11.02 1.45 -18.63
C ASP A 3 -9.75 1.86 -19.40
N ILE A 4 -8.56 1.56 -18.85
CA ILE A 4 -7.27 1.85 -19.50
C ILE A 4 -7.15 1.05 -20.79
N ASN A 5 -7.44 -0.24 -20.74
CA ASN A 5 -7.35 -1.12 -21.91
C ASN A 5 -8.30 -0.65 -23.02
N THR A 6 -9.51 -0.22 -22.67
CA THR A 6 -10.49 0.36 -23.61
C THR A 6 -9.96 1.66 -24.22
N LYS A 7 -9.41 2.57 -23.41
CA LYS A 7 -8.86 3.85 -23.88
C LYS A 7 -7.64 3.66 -24.78
N LEU A 8 -6.76 2.70 -24.48
CA LEU A 8 -5.62 2.36 -25.34
C LEU A 8 -6.08 1.85 -26.71
N GLN A 9 -7.12 1.01 -26.73
CA GLN A 9 -7.71 0.53 -27.98
C GLN A 9 -8.32 1.70 -28.78
N GLN A 10 -9.16 2.52 -28.14
CA GLN A 10 -9.77 3.71 -28.78
C GLN A 10 -8.71 4.66 -29.34
N LEU A 11 -7.61 4.87 -28.61
CA LEU A 11 -6.52 5.73 -29.05
C LEU A 11 -5.82 5.19 -30.30
N SER A 12 -5.61 3.87 -30.37
CA SER A 12 -5.01 3.22 -31.55
C SER A 12 -5.93 3.34 -32.76
N GLU A 13 -7.22 3.07 -32.61
CA GLU A 13 -8.23 3.19 -33.67
C GLU A 13 -8.30 4.64 -34.18
N LEU A 14 -8.34 5.61 -33.26
CA LEU A 14 -8.41 7.02 -33.60
C LEU A 14 -7.15 7.53 -34.31
N ASN A 15 -5.96 7.04 -33.93
CA ASN A 15 -4.71 7.36 -34.63
C ASN A 15 -4.72 6.87 -36.08
N GLN A 16 -5.33 5.72 -36.37
CA GLN A 16 -5.53 5.23 -37.75
C GLN A 16 -6.50 6.11 -38.52
N THR A 17 -7.65 6.45 -37.93
CA THR A 17 -8.68 7.27 -38.58
C THR A 17 -8.14 8.65 -38.93
N ILE A 18 -7.44 9.31 -38.01
CA ILE A 18 -6.82 10.62 -38.26
C ILE A 18 -5.81 10.55 -39.40
N ALA A 19 -4.95 9.53 -39.41
CA ALA A 19 -3.96 9.34 -40.48
C ALA A 19 -4.64 9.13 -41.85
N HIS A 20 -5.75 8.38 -41.87
CA HIS A 20 -6.54 8.17 -43.07
C HIS A 20 -7.22 9.45 -43.56
N GLU A 21 -7.89 10.19 -42.69
CA GLU A 21 -8.62 11.42 -43.06
C GLU A 21 -7.68 12.53 -43.55
N ILE A 22 -6.51 12.69 -42.92
CA ILE A 22 -5.49 13.65 -43.38
C ILE A 22 -4.94 13.28 -44.77
N PHE A 23 -4.85 11.99 -45.09
CA PHE A 23 -4.37 11.51 -46.39
C PHE A 23 -5.45 11.59 -47.50
N VAL A 24 -6.73 11.36 -47.16
CA VAL A 24 -7.84 11.35 -48.11
C VAL A 24 -8.35 12.75 -48.45
N ASN A 25 -8.20 13.73 -47.55
CA ASN A 25 -8.53 15.14 -47.79
C ASN A 25 -7.49 15.84 -48.70
N ALA A 26 -7.40 15.39 -49.94
CA ALA A 26 -6.92 16.21 -51.05
C ALA A 26 -8.10 17.07 -51.56
N ASP A 27 -8.48 18.07 -50.77
CA ASP A 27 -9.61 18.93 -51.12
C ASP A 27 -9.32 19.73 -52.41
N TYR A 28 -10.30 19.82 -53.29
CA TYR A 28 -10.18 20.39 -54.64
C TYR A 28 -9.91 21.91 -54.62
N ASP A 29 -10.04 22.55 -53.45
CA ASP A 29 -9.83 23.99 -53.22
C ASP A 29 -8.46 24.34 -52.62
N GLY A 30 -7.62 23.34 -52.31
CA GLY A 30 -6.30 23.53 -51.72
C GLY A 30 -6.27 23.83 -50.21
N VAL A 31 -7.40 23.75 -49.51
CA VAL A 31 -7.51 23.96 -48.06
C VAL A 31 -7.80 22.63 -47.36
N ASN A 32 -6.80 22.09 -46.65
CA ASN A 32 -6.98 20.86 -45.87
C ASN A 32 -7.66 21.18 -44.53
N TYR A 33 -8.96 20.92 -44.42
CA TYR A 33 -9.66 20.89 -43.13
C TYR A 33 -9.34 19.58 -42.42
N GLY A 34 -8.29 19.59 -41.60
CA GLY A 34 -7.95 18.45 -40.75
C GLY A 34 -9.12 18.06 -39.82
N PRO A 35 -9.17 16.82 -39.34
CA PRO A 35 -10.32 16.31 -38.60
C PRO A 35 -10.30 16.75 -37.13
N ASN A 36 -10.66 18.01 -36.89
CA ASN A 36 -10.57 18.65 -35.57
C ASN A 36 -11.31 17.87 -34.47
N ASP A 37 -12.50 17.36 -34.76
CA ASP A 37 -13.28 16.57 -33.79
C ASP A 37 -12.54 15.30 -33.36
N LEU A 38 -11.83 14.63 -34.28
CA LEU A 38 -11.02 13.44 -33.98
C LEU A 38 -9.77 13.81 -33.17
N LEU A 39 -9.14 14.95 -33.47
CA LEU A 39 -8.00 15.46 -32.72
C LEU A 39 -8.39 15.79 -31.27
N ASP A 40 -9.57 16.37 -31.05
CA ASP A 40 -10.08 16.69 -29.72
C ASP A 40 -10.43 15.43 -28.91
N GLN A 41 -11.07 14.45 -29.54
CA GLN A 41 -11.31 13.14 -28.93
C GLN A 41 -10.00 12.46 -28.51
N ARG A 42 -8.97 12.55 -29.37
CA ARG A 42 -7.65 11.97 -29.11
C ARG A 42 -6.99 12.62 -27.91
N ASN A 43 -7.03 13.95 -27.83
CA ASN A 43 -6.45 14.70 -26.72
C ASN A 43 -7.16 14.36 -25.40
N THR A 44 -8.48 14.20 -25.43
CA THR A 44 -9.26 13.78 -24.25
C THR A 44 -8.83 12.39 -23.75
N ILE A 45 -8.64 11.43 -24.66
CA ILE A 45 -8.17 10.07 -24.30
C ILE A 45 -6.74 10.11 -23.74
N ILE A 46 -5.85 10.90 -24.35
CA ILE A 46 -4.47 11.11 -23.87
C ILE A 46 -4.47 11.70 -22.45
N ASP A 47 -5.28 12.72 -22.21
CA ASP A 47 -5.41 13.35 -20.90
C ASP A 47 -5.91 12.36 -19.84
N ASP A 48 -6.94 11.59 -20.17
CA ASP A 48 -7.45 10.55 -19.27
C ASP A 48 -6.41 9.47 -18.98
N LEU A 49 -5.68 8.98 -19.99
CA LEU A 49 -4.62 7.99 -19.82
C LEU A 49 -3.47 8.50 -18.95
N SER A 50 -3.14 9.78 -19.05
CA SER A 50 -2.09 10.42 -18.24
C SER A 50 -2.41 10.42 -16.74
N ARG A 51 -3.70 10.30 -16.36
CA ARG A 51 -4.11 10.17 -14.95
C ARG A 51 -3.70 8.83 -14.35
N TYR A 52 -3.56 7.80 -15.18
CA TYR A 52 -3.30 6.44 -14.72
C TYR A 52 -1.81 6.08 -14.69
N GLY A 53 -0.99 6.71 -15.53
CA GLY A 53 0.40 6.34 -15.72
C GLY A 53 1.24 7.43 -16.38
N LYS A 54 2.57 7.25 -16.36
CA LYS A 54 3.49 8.09 -17.10
C LYS A 54 3.27 7.88 -18.59
N LEU A 55 2.75 8.91 -19.24
CA LEU A 55 2.46 8.93 -20.66
C LEU A 55 3.49 9.80 -21.41
N GLU A 56 4.01 9.28 -22.52
CA GLU A 56 4.88 10.02 -23.43
C GLU A 56 4.25 10.00 -24.82
N VAL A 57 3.95 11.18 -25.38
CA VAL A 57 3.36 11.33 -26.70
C VAL A 57 4.38 11.97 -27.63
N ILE A 58 4.63 11.33 -28.77
CA ILE A 58 5.57 11.79 -29.79
C ILE A 58 4.77 12.08 -31.05
N SER A 59 4.73 13.34 -31.45
CA SER A 59 4.10 13.75 -32.71
C SER A 59 4.96 13.35 -33.91
N LEU A 60 4.31 12.86 -34.95
CA LEU A 60 4.91 12.45 -36.21
C LEU A 60 4.31 13.28 -37.35
N ASP A 61 4.75 12.99 -38.58
CA ASP A 61 4.17 13.56 -39.79
C ASP A 61 2.72 13.10 -40.01
N GLN A 62 1.98 13.85 -40.84
CA GLN A 62 0.60 13.52 -41.23
C GLN A 62 -0.37 13.37 -40.03
N GLY A 63 -0.14 14.12 -38.95
CA GLY A 63 -0.99 14.12 -37.75
C GLY A 63 -0.93 12.84 -36.90
N ARG A 64 -0.04 11.91 -37.25
CA ARG A 64 0.18 10.65 -36.53
C ARG A 64 0.88 10.90 -35.20
N ILE A 65 0.63 10.04 -34.24
CA ILE A 65 1.34 10.02 -32.97
C ILE A 65 1.88 8.64 -32.65
N GLN A 66 2.95 8.62 -31.86
CA GLN A 66 3.43 7.45 -31.15
C GLN A 66 3.22 7.70 -29.65
N VAL A 67 2.74 6.70 -28.92
CA VAL A 67 2.45 6.84 -27.49
C VAL A 67 3.14 5.74 -26.70
N LYS A 68 3.81 6.13 -25.61
CA LYS A 68 4.35 5.20 -24.63
C LYS A 68 3.67 5.39 -23.28
N LEU A 69 3.34 4.28 -22.63
CA LEU A 69 2.81 4.24 -21.27
C LEU A 69 3.76 3.43 -20.39
N GLY A 70 4.26 4.02 -19.30
CA GLY A 70 5.27 3.35 -18.46
C GLY A 70 6.56 3.00 -19.21
N GLY A 71 6.87 3.74 -20.28
CA GLY A 71 8.00 3.48 -21.18
C GLY A 71 7.74 2.40 -22.24
N LYS A 72 6.62 1.67 -22.20
CA LYS A 72 6.24 0.68 -23.22
C LYS A 72 5.44 1.32 -24.35
N LEU A 73 5.73 0.94 -25.59
CA LEU A 73 5.07 1.47 -26.78
C LEU A 73 3.66 0.88 -26.91
N VAL A 74 2.63 1.71 -26.75
CA VAL A 74 1.23 1.28 -26.79
C VAL A 74 0.47 1.73 -28.04
N VAL A 75 0.97 2.76 -28.75
CA VAL A 75 0.46 3.19 -30.06
C VAL A 75 1.65 3.48 -30.97
N ASP A 76 1.68 2.87 -32.15
CA ASP A 76 2.80 3.00 -33.09
C ASP A 76 2.61 4.09 -34.15
N ALA A 77 3.73 4.38 -34.83
CA ALA A 77 3.84 5.40 -35.87
C ALA A 77 3.01 5.15 -37.14
N ASN A 78 2.58 3.91 -37.38
CA ASN A 78 1.79 3.51 -38.53
C ASN A 78 0.30 3.35 -38.17
N GLY A 79 -0.10 3.75 -36.96
CA GLY A 79 -1.44 3.50 -36.43
C GLY A 79 -1.69 2.02 -36.11
N GLY A 80 -0.70 1.15 -36.32
CA GLY A 80 -0.78 -0.23 -35.87
C GLY A 80 -0.95 -0.25 -34.35
N SER A 81 -1.91 -1.04 -33.88
CA SER A 81 -1.90 -1.46 -32.49
C SER A 81 -0.62 -2.26 -32.32
N CYS A 82 0.38 -1.68 -31.65
CA CYS A 82 1.56 -2.44 -31.25
C CYS A 82 1.10 -3.44 -30.18
N SER A 83 0.71 -4.62 -30.68
CA SER A 83 0.68 -5.92 -30.02
C SER A 83 0.00 -6.02 -28.64
N ASN A 84 -1.18 -6.64 -28.58
CA ASN A 84 -1.60 -7.54 -27.48
C ASN A 84 -1.45 -7.10 -26.01
N GLU A 85 -1.53 -5.81 -25.69
CA GLU A 85 -1.13 -5.29 -24.37
C GLU A 85 -2.30 -4.82 -23.52
N SER A 86 -3.18 -5.76 -23.15
CA SER A 86 -4.04 -5.54 -21.98
C SER A 86 -3.14 -5.48 -20.73
N ILE A 87 -3.23 -4.42 -19.95
CA ILE A 87 -2.70 -4.42 -18.58
C ILE A 87 -3.57 -5.39 -17.77
N ARG A 88 -2.91 -6.33 -17.09
CA ARG A 88 -3.52 -7.34 -16.22
C ARG A 88 -3.04 -7.14 -14.80
N ILE A 89 -3.92 -7.47 -13.86
CA ILE A 89 -3.59 -7.58 -12.44
C ILE A 89 -3.33 -9.05 -12.11
N GLY A 90 -2.27 -9.29 -11.34
CA GLY A 90 -1.90 -10.61 -10.86
C GLY A 90 -2.92 -11.16 -9.86
N LEU A 91 -2.84 -12.47 -9.60
CA LEU A 91 -3.69 -13.14 -8.61
C LEU A 91 -3.42 -12.66 -7.18
N ASP A 92 -2.26 -12.05 -6.94
CA ASP A 92 -1.91 -11.37 -5.69
C ASP A 92 -2.67 -10.06 -5.49
N GLY A 93 -3.35 -9.55 -6.53
CA GLY A 93 -4.11 -8.31 -6.49
C GLY A 93 -3.24 -7.04 -6.51
N THR A 94 -1.92 -7.18 -6.68
CA THR A 94 -0.97 -6.06 -6.62
C THR A 94 0.01 -6.02 -7.79
N THR A 95 0.36 -7.15 -8.39
CA THR A 95 1.31 -7.18 -9.50
C THR A 95 0.62 -6.76 -10.80
N LEU A 96 1.25 -5.87 -11.57
CA LEU A 96 0.78 -5.51 -12.91
C LEU A 96 1.67 -6.12 -13.99
N SER A 97 1.04 -6.68 -15.02
CA SER A 97 1.75 -7.21 -16.19
C SER A 97 1.07 -6.79 -17.48
N TRP A 98 1.87 -6.66 -18.52
CA TRP A 98 1.40 -6.56 -19.90
C TRP A 98 0.85 -7.91 -20.38
N GLY A 99 0.12 -7.91 -21.50
CA GLY A 99 -0.45 -9.13 -22.06
C GLY A 99 0.59 -10.16 -22.52
N ASP A 100 1.82 -9.73 -22.75
CA ASP A 100 3.00 -10.57 -23.02
C ASP A 100 3.69 -11.14 -21.76
N GLY A 101 3.16 -10.84 -20.57
CA GLY A 101 3.67 -11.30 -19.28
C GLY A 101 4.82 -10.47 -18.69
N THR A 102 5.31 -9.45 -19.40
CA THR A 102 6.31 -8.53 -18.85
C THR A 102 5.70 -7.63 -17.77
N ALA A 103 6.49 -7.20 -16.79
CA ALA A 103 6.02 -6.31 -15.73
C ALA A 103 5.55 -4.96 -16.29
N ALA A 104 4.38 -4.50 -15.85
CA ALA A 104 3.78 -3.23 -16.27
C ALA A 104 3.99 -2.16 -15.21
N ASN A 105 5.19 -1.56 -15.20
CA ASN A 105 5.47 -0.41 -14.34
C ASN A 105 5.02 0.88 -15.03
N LEU A 106 3.89 1.45 -14.58
CA LEU A 106 3.33 2.66 -15.17
C LEU A 106 4.04 3.95 -14.70
N GLY A 107 4.88 3.88 -13.67
CA GLY A 107 5.82 4.93 -13.25
C GLY A 107 5.25 6.19 -12.61
N ALA A 108 3.95 6.50 -12.78
CA ALA A 108 3.28 7.66 -12.21
C ALA A 108 1.76 7.45 -12.17
N GLY A 109 1.01 8.48 -11.76
CA GLY A 109 -0.45 8.49 -11.80
C GLY A 109 -1.12 7.69 -10.68
N ALA A 110 -2.44 7.56 -10.78
CA ALA A 110 -3.26 6.94 -9.75
C ALA A 110 -2.87 5.47 -9.48
N ILE A 111 -2.48 4.72 -10.53
CA ILE A 111 -2.06 3.32 -10.36
C ILE A 111 -0.81 3.23 -9.49
N ARG A 112 0.18 4.10 -9.75
CA ARG A 112 1.39 4.14 -8.91
C ARG A 112 1.04 4.42 -7.45
N GLY A 113 0.12 5.35 -7.20
CA GLY A 113 -0.37 5.63 -5.85
C GLY A 113 -1.04 4.43 -5.17
N PHE A 114 -1.82 3.64 -5.91
CA PHE A 114 -2.39 2.40 -5.39
C PHE A 114 -1.33 1.32 -5.12
N GLU A 115 -0.36 1.14 -6.02
CA GLU A 115 0.76 0.21 -5.80
C GLU A 115 1.54 0.58 -4.54
N ASP A 116 1.91 1.86 -4.39
CA ASP A 116 2.63 2.36 -3.21
C ASP A 116 1.81 2.17 -1.93
N MET A 117 0.50 2.43 -1.97
CA MET A 117 -0.37 2.20 -0.81
C MET A 117 -0.51 0.70 -0.46
N LEU A 118 -0.63 -0.19 -1.45
CA LEU A 118 -0.83 -1.62 -1.20
C LEU A 118 0.45 -2.36 -0.82
N THR A 119 1.61 -1.89 -1.29
CA THR A 119 2.89 -2.62 -1.15
C THR A 119 3.95 -1.88 -0.32
N GLY A 120 3.72 -0.60 -0.02
CA GLY A 120 4.62 0.21 0.79
C GLY A 120 4.77 -0.34 2.20
N SER A 121 6.00 -0.73 2.56
CA SER A 121 6.31 -1.49 3.78
C SER A 121 7.41 -0.85 4.65
N ASN A 122 7.95 0.31 4.25
CA ASN A 122 9.05 0.99 4.95
C ASN A 122 8.85 2.51 4.96
N SER A 123 9.69 3.22 5.72
CA SER A 123 9.59 4.69 5.85
C SER A 123 9.79 5.48 4.56
N LEU A 124 10.43 4.92 3.53
CA LEU A 124 10.63 5.57 2.24
C LEU A 124 9.45 5.33 1.28
N ASN A 125 8.73 4.22 1.44
CA ASN A 125 7.51 3.92 0.71
C ASN A 125 6.44 3.42 1.70
N VAL A 126 5.64 4.36 2.18
CA VAL A 126 4.67 4.16 3.25
C VAL A 126 3.32 3.73 2.66
N GLY A 127 2.91 2.50 2.97
CA GLY A 127 1.62 1.93 2.58
C GLY A 127 0.95 1.19 3.73
N ILE A 128 -0.14 0.48 3.44
CA ILE A 128 -0.90 -0.33 4.40
C ILE A 128 0.02 -1.31 5.15
N PRO A 129 0.89 -2.11 4.49
CA PRO A 129 1.79 -3.02 5.21
C PRO A 129 2.71 -2.31 6.21
N TYR A 130 3.16 -1.09 5.90
CA TYR A 130 3.94 -0.29 6.85
C TYR A 130 3.11 0.03 8.11
N TYR A 131 1.88 0.51 7.95
CA TYR A 131 1.02 0.83 9.09
C TYR A 131 0.61 -0.40 9.90
N GLU A 132 0.30 -1.52 9.25
CA GLU A 132 0.02 -2.79 9.92
C GLU A 132 1.20 -3.21 10.81
N ARG A 133 2.43 -3.15 10.27
CA ARG A 133 3.63 -3.43 11.05
C ARG A 133 3.80 -2.45 12.22
N LYS A 134 3.52 -1.15 12.03
CA LYS A 134 3.60 -0.17 13.13
C LYS A 134 2.62 -0.45 14.26
N LEU A 135 1.40 -0.86 13.92
CA LEU A 135 0.42 -1.27 14.92
C LEU A 135 0.83 -2.59 15.62
N ASP A 136 1.40 -3.53 14.89
CA ASP A 136 1.94 -4.78 15.45
C ASP A 136 3.11 -4.52 16.41
N GLU A 137 4.05 -3.65 16.03
CA GLU A 137 5.17 -3.21 16.86
C GLU A 137 4.66 -2.52 18.14
N PHE A 138 3.65 -1.67 18.04
CA PHE A 138 2.99 -1.06 19.20
C PHE A 138 2.41 -2.11 20.15
N ALA A 139 1.61 -3.04 19.63
CA ALA A 139 0.98 -4.10 20.41
C ALA A 139 2.02 -5.01 21.08
N GLN A 140 3.07 -5.38 20.36
CA GLN A 140 4.15 -6.20 20.88
C GLN A 140 4.95 -5.47 21.98
N THR A 141 5.27 -4.20 21.81
CA THR A 141 5.94 -3.39 22.85
C THR A 141 5.06 -3.27 24.09
N MET A 142 3.76 -3.02 23.93
CA MET A 142 2.81 -2.98 25.04
C MET A 142 2.79 -4.30 25.82
N ALA A 143 2.70 -5.43 25.13
CA ALA A 143 2.73 -6.73 25.76
C ALA A 143 4.04 -7.02 26.47
N ASN A 144 5.18 -6.68 25.86
CA ASN A 144 6.49 -6.86 26.48
C ASN A 144 6.61 -6.05 27.77
N VAL A 145 6.18 -4.79 27.75
CA VAL A 145 6.21 -3.90 28.92
C VAL A 145 5.29 -4.44 30.02
N PHE A 146 4.04 -4.78 29.72
CA PHE A 146 3.09 -5.22 30.74
C PHE A 146 3.46 -6.60 31.31
N ASN A 147 3.94 -7.51 30.47
CA ASN A 147 4.39 -8.84 30.87
C ASN A 147 5.75 -8.83 31.58
N SER A 148 6.35 -7.67 31.85
CA SER A 148 7.57 -7.53 32.64
C SER A 148 7.36 -6.73 33.93
N MET A 149 6.12 -6.48 34.33
CA MET A 149 5.81 -5.64 35.51
C MET A 149 5.53 -6.47 36.75
N VAL A 150 4.58 -7.41 36.66
CA VAL A 150 4.13 -8.18 37.83
C VAL A 150 4.88 -9.50 37.90
N HIS A 151 5.56 -9.78 39.00
CA HIS A 151 6.26 -11.05 39.19
C HIS A 151 5.29 -12.22 39.47
N GLU A 152 5.66 -13.44 39.07
CA GLU A 152 4.90 -14.63 39.49
C GLU A 152 5.15 -14.92 40.98
N ASP A 153 4.09 -15.24 41.71
CA ASP A 153 4.19 -15.70 43.11
C ASP A 153 4.02 -17.22 43.24
N ASP A 154 3.97 -17.95 42.10
CA ASP A 154 3.80 -19.40 42.07
C ASP A 154 5.14 -20.07 42.43
N PRO A 155 5.27 -20.68 43.62
CA PRO A 155 6.49 -21.35 44.04
C PRO A 155 6.76 -22.65 43.25
N ASP A 156 5.74 -23.22 42.60
CA ASP A 156 5.83 -24.48 41.85
C ASP A 156 6.17 -24.24 40.36
N LYS A 157 5.92 -23.04 39.84
CA LYS A 157 6.26 -22.61 38.47
C LYS A 157 6.83 -21.19 38.46
N PRO A 158 8.09 -21.00 38.91
CA PRO A 158 8.70 -19.67 38.97
C PRO A 158 9.00 -19.18 37.55
N GLY A 159 8.06 -18.45 36.94
CA GLY A 159 8.36 -17.48 35.89
C GLY A 159 8.87 -16.19 36.52
N PRO A 160 9.71 -15.38 35.85
CA PRO A 160 10.09 -14.09 36.41
C PRO A 160 8.88 -13.13 36.46
N PHE A 161 7.93 -13.25 35.52
CA PHE A 161 6.79 -12.33 35.41
C PHE A 161 5.50 -13.02 34.92
N LYS A 162 4.37 -12.47 35.34
CA LYS A 162 3.02 -12.86 34.92
C LYS A 162 2.76 -12.43 33.49
N THR A 163 2.14 -13.32 32.72
CA THR A 163 1.56 -12.95 31.41
C THR A 163 0.24 -12.20 31.60
N LEU A 164 0.24 -10.88 31.44
CA LEU A 164 -0.93 -10.01 31.53
C LEU A 164 -1.59 -9.77 30.16
N ILE A 165 -0.78 -9.66 29.10
CA ILE A 165 -1.21 -9.51 27.71
C ILE A 165 -0.77 -10.75 26.93
N GLN A 166 -1.65 -11.28 26.10
CA GLN A 166 -1.39 -12.46 25.28
C GLN A 166 -1.68 -12.19 23.79
N GLY A 167 -0.97 -12.93 22.94
CA GLY A 167 -1.10 -12.89 21.49
C GLY A 167 -1.92 -14.07 20.97
N ASP A 168 -1.76 -14.42 19.70
CA ASP A 168 -2.45 -15.55 19.07
C ASP A 168 -2.13 -16.91 19.72
N PHE A 169 -2.62 -18.01 19.13
CA PHE A 169 -2.38 -19.36 19.64
C PHE A 169 -0.89 -19.78 19.63
N ASN A 170 -0.02 -19.07 18.91
CA ASN A 170 1.43 -19.27 18.91
C ASN A 170 2.15 -18.32 19.90
N GLY A 171 1.41 -17.48 20.62
CA GLY A 171 1.96 -16.47 21.51
C GLY A 171 2.47 -15.20 20.81
N LYS A 172 2.23 -15.04 19.49
CA LYS A 172 2.62 -13.82 18.77
C LYS A 172 1.62 -12.71 19.05
N VAL A 173 2.10 -11.61 19.63
CA VAL A 173 1.28 -10.41 19.84
C VAL A 173 1.37 -9.53 18.60
N SER A 174 0.20 -9.16 18.09
CA SER A 174 0.01 -8.25 16.97
C SER A 174 -1.18 -7.35 17.29
N ALA A 175 -1.40 -6.28 16.53
CA ALA A 175 -2.57 -5.42 16.73
C ALA A 175 -3.89 -6.19 16.56
N GLY A 176 -3.90 -7.19 15.68
CA GLY A 176 -5.06 -8.05 15.46
C GLY A 176 -5.25 -9.16 16.51
N SER A 177 -4.24 -9.46 17.34
CA SER A 177 -4.28 -10.58 18.29
C SER A 177 -4.19 -10.17 19.77
N ILE A 178 -3.78 -8.93 20.05
CA ILE A 178 -3.57 -8.41 21.40
C ILE A 178 -4.84 -8.50 22.23
N ARG A 179 -4.72 -9.12 23.40
CA ARG A 179 -5.81 -9.24 24.38
C ARG A 179 -5.26 -9.45 25.79
N ILE A 180 -6.12 -9.27 26.79
CA ILE A 180 -5.84 -9.66 28.16
C ILE A 180 -5.63 -11.19 28.22
N SER A 181 -4.71 -11.63 29.06
CA SER A 181 -4.40 -13.06 29.24
C SER A 181 -5.60 -13.85 29.76
N ASP A 182 -5.68 -15.13 29.41
CA ASP A 182 -6.76 -16.00 29.91
C ASP A 182 -6.69 -16.15 31.43
N LEU A 183 -5.48 -16.11 32.00
CA LEU A 183 -5.24 -16.15 33.45
C LEU A 183 -5.85 -14.94 34.15
N TRP A 184 -5.60 -13.74 33.63
CA TRP A 184 -6.17 -12.51 34.19
C TRP A 184 -7.67 -12.40 33.94
N THR A 185 -8.15 -12.85 32.78
CA THR A 185 -9.58 -12.88 32.46
C THR A 185 -10.35 -13.80 33.41
N LYS A 186 -9.75 -14.94 33.80
CA LYS A 186 -10.35 -15.91 34.72
C LYS A 186 -10.30 -15.47 36.18
N ASP A 187 -9.27 -14.72 36.57
CA ASP A 187 -9.08 -14.20 37.91
C ASP A 187 -8.66 -12.73 37.85
N SER A 188 -9.59 -11.81 38.14
CA SER A 188 -9.31 -10.37 38.13
C SER A 188 -8.22 -9.98 39.14
N SER A 189 -7.98 -10.79 40.17
CA SER A 189 -6.92 -10.59 41.16
C SER A 189 -5.54 -11.08 40.70
N TYR A 190 -5.45 -11.71 39.53
CA TYR A 190 -4.20 -12.21 38.96
C TYR A 190 -3.10 -11.13 38.84
N ILE A 191 -3.50 -9.89 38.54
CA ILE A 191 -2.59 -8.73 38.48
C ILE A 191 -1.96 -8.35 39.83
N ILE A 192 -2.50 -8.86 40.96
CA ILE A 192 -2.02 -8.56 42.31
C ILE A 192 -1.09 -9.68 42.78
N ARG A 193 -0.01 -9.32 43.48
CA ARG A 193 0.85 -10.32 44.12
C ARG A 193 0.21 -10.90 45.39
N LYS A 194 0.19 -12.23 45.53
CA LYS A 194 -0.45 -12.95 46.65
C LYS A 194 0.39 -12.99 47.92
N LYS A 195 1.73 -12.91 47.80
CA LYS A 195 2.67 -12.91 48.90
C LYS A 195 3.69 -11.79 48.70
N ASN A 196 3.42 -10.63 49.27
CA ASN A 196 4.45 -9.62 49.43
C ASN A 196 5.25 -9.93 50.72
N PRO A 197 6.60 -9.95 50.71
CA PRO A 197 7.41 -10.14 51.92
C PRO A 197 7.07 -9.18 53.07
N ASP A 198 6.48 -8.03 52.76
CA ASP A 198 6.23 -6.92 53.70
C ASP A 198 4.77 -6.78 54.17
N GLY A 199 3.87 -7.71 53.79
CA GLY A 199 2.57 -7.88 54.45
C GLY A 199 1.49 -6.80 54.25
N ASP A 200 1.71 -5.78 53.42
CA ASP A 200 0.70 -4.76 53.11
C ASP A 200 0.13 -4.89 51.68
N LEU A 201 -1.01 -4.25 51.45
CA LEU A 201 -1.70 -4.07 50.16
C LEU A 201 -0.79 -3.39 49.13
N ASP A 202 0.14 -4.15 48.58
CA ASP A 202 1.16 -3.65 47.69
C ASP A 202 0.58 -3.38 46.30
N ASN A 203 0.63 -2.11 45.93
CA ASN A 203 0.20 -1.60 44.64
C ASN A 203 1.40 -1.12 43.78
N GLU A 204 2.64 -1.44 44.17
CA GLU A 204 3.85 -1.02 43.45
C GLU A 204 3.81 -1.41 41.98
N ASP A 205 3.51 -2.67 41.66
CA ASP A 205 3.43 -3.14 40.27
C ASP A 205 2.31 -2.43 39.49
N ILE A 206 1.17 -2.14 40.13
CA ILE A 206 0.04 -1.42 39.51
C ILE A 206 0.40 0.05 39.25
N LEU A 207 1.11 0.68 40.19
CA LEU A 207 1.63 2.04 40.02
C LEU A 207 2.70 2.10 38.92
N ALA A 208 3.56 1.07 38.82
CA ALA A 208 4.54 0.93 37.76
C ALA A 208 3.88 0.76 36.39
N MET A 209 2.83 -0.06 36.29
CA MET A 209 2.04 -0.19 35.06
C MET A 209 1.38 1.14 34.66
N LYS A 210 0.80 1.87 35.63
CA LYS A 210 0.24 3.20 35.37
C LYS A 210 1.32 4.18 34.89
N ALA A 211 2.48 4.19 35.52
CA ALA A 211 3.60 5.04 35.12
C ALA A 211 4.14 4.66 33.73
N ALA A 212 4.10 3.38 33.37
CA ALA A 212 4.50 2.91 32.05
C ALA A 212 3.58 3.45 30.96
N LEU A 213 2.27 3.64 31.20
CA LEU A 213 1.40 4.21 30.16
C LEU A 213 1.86 5.59 29.67
N GLU A 214 2.38 6.41 30.58
CA GLU A 214 2.84 7.78 30.33
C GLU A 214 4.32 7.87 29.91
N LYS A 215 5.04 6.75 29.92
CA LYS A 215 6.49 6.74 29.65
C LYS A 215 6.74 6.57 28.16
N ASP A 216 7.78 7.25 27.67
CA ASP A 216 8.30 7.01 26.32
C ASP A 216 8.90 5.61 26.17
N PHE A 217 8.46 4.90 25.14
CA PHE A 217 9.04 3.67 24.65
C PHE A 217 9.48 3.81 23.21
N GLU A 218 10.42 2.93 22.87
CA GLU A 218 10.86 2.75 21.50
C GLU A 218 10.03 1.62 20.86
N PHE A 219 9.45 1.91 19.71
CA PHE A 219 8.61 1.00 18.97
C PHE A 219 9.27 0.60 17.66
N GLY A 220 9.29 -0.71 17.42
CA GLY A 220 9.94 -1.30 16.25
C GLY A 220 11.46 -1.34 16.33
N ASP A 221 12.07 -1.66 15.19
CA ASP A 221 13.52 -1.78 15.04
C ASP A 221 14.03 -1.01 13.80
N GLY A 222 15.37 -0.95 13.67
CA GLY A 222 16.03 -0.39 12.50
C GLY A 222 15.76 1.09 12.26
N SER A 223 15.72 1.47 10.98
CA SER A 223 15.55 2.86 10.52
C SER A 223 14.15 3.43 10.72
N ASP A 224 13.17 2.57 10.98
CA ASP A 224 11.76 2.96 11.06
C ASP A 224 11.30 3.13 12.52
N LYS A 225 12.20 2.99 13.49
CA LYS A 225 11.89 3.09 14.91
C LYS A 225 11.29 4.46 15.26
N PHE A 226 10.28 4.46 16.12
CA PHE A 226 9.68 5.68 16.65
C PHE A 226 9.64 5.66 18.19
N THR A 227 9.65 6.86 18.78
CA THR A 227 9.52 7.03 20.23
C THR A 227 8.18 7.69 20.53
N GLY A 228 7.44 7.16 21.51
CA GLY A 228 6.17 7.71 21.96
C GLY A 228 5.66 7.01 23.22
N THR A 229 4.46 7.34 23.66
CA THR A 229 3.84 6.76 24.86
C THR A 229 2.69 5.80 24.52
N PHE A 230 2.11 5.14 25.51
CA PHE A 230 0.85 4.38 25.33
C PHE A 230 -0.40 5.23 25.61
N SER A 231 -0.25 6.49 26.03
CA SER A 231 -1.33 7.37 26.50
C SER A 231 -1.74 8.48 25.51
N GLU A 232 -1.10 8.58 24.34
CA GLU A 232 -1.46 9.57 23.29
C GLU A 232 -2.68 9.19 22.46
#